data_AF-A0A4Z0C2X3-F1
#
_entry.id   AF-A0A4Z0C2X3-F1
#
_cell.length_a   1.000
_cell.length_b   1.000
_cell.length_c   1.000
_cell.angle_alpha   90.00
_cell.angle_beta   90.00
_cell.angle_gamma   90.00
#
_symmetry.space_group_name_H-M   'P 1'
#
loop_
_entity.id
_entity.type
_entity.pdbx_description
1 polymer ?
#
loop_
_entity_poly.entity_id
_entity_poly.type
_entity_poly.pdbx_seq_one_letter_code
_entity_poly.pdbx_strand_id
1 'polypeptide(L)' 'MQVHSSRPVLVELEELYRIALREHGPQGRSSQLIERSLAQERQGAPRTQQPRPQAARERTPERPR' A
#
# COMPACT_ATOMS: atom_id res chain seq x y z
N MET A 1 14.09 -11.11 28.44
CA MET A 1 13.82 -10.80 27.03
C MET A 1 12.32 -10.58 26.88
N GLN A 2 11.84 -9.35 27.08
CA GLN A 2 10.41 -9.03 27.03
C GLN A 2 10.06 -8.77 25.57
N VAL A 3 9.52 -9.78 24.89
CA VAL A 3 8.95 -9.62 23.56
C VAL A 3 7.72 -8.73 23.72
N HIS A 4 7.89 -7.45 23.37
CA HIS A 4 6.74 -6.59 23.16
C HIS A 4 6.06 -7.16 21.94
N SER A 5 5.01 -7.96 22.15
CA SER A 5 4.11 -8.38 21.09
C SER A 5 3.40 -7.11 20.61
N SER A 6 4.11 -6.30 19.82
CA SER A 6 3.52 -5.20 19.08
C SER A 6 2.36 -5.81 18.30
N ARG A 7 1.13 -5.41 18.65
CA ARG A 7 -0.02 -5.78 17.86
C ARG A 7 0.29 -5.39 16.41
N PRO A 8 -0.04 -6.23 15.42
CA PRO A 8 0.21 -5.88 14.03
C PRO A 8 -0.52 -4.57 13.73
N VAL A 9 0.18 -3.59 13.13
CA VAL A 9 -0.40 -2.28 12.74
C VAL A 9 -1.72 -2.46 11.97
N LEU A 10 -1.80 -3.52 11.17
CA LEU A 10 -3.02 -3.91 10.45
C LEU A 10 -4.21 -4.20 11.38
N VAL A 11 -4.00 -4.87 12.52
CA VAL A 11 -5.07 -5.16 13.50
C VAL A 11 -5.58 -3.87 14.15
N GLU A 12 -4.68 -2.94 14.46
CA GLU A 12 -5.05 -1.64 15.03
C GLU A 12 -5.83 -0.78 14.02
N LEU A 13 -5.39 -0.73 12.77
CA LEU A 13 -6.10 -0.03 11.70
C LEU A 13 -7.49 -0.64 11.43
N GLU A 14 -7.65 -1.97 11.53
CA GLU A 14 -8.95 -2.62 11.38
C GLU A 14 -9.92 -2.27 12.51
N GLU A 15 -9.42 -2.14 13.73
CA GLU A 15 -10.21 -1.70 14.88
C GLU A 15 -10.66 -0.24 14.71
N LEU A 16 -9.72 0.66 14.36
CA LEU A 16 -10.02 2.06 14.09
C LEU A 16 -11.01 2.23 12.93
N TYR A 17 -10.91 1.40 11.88
CA TYR A 17 -11.83 1.46 10.76
C TYR A 17 -13.27 1.13 11.18
N ARG A 18 -13.44 0.09 12.02
CA ARG A 18 -14.77 -0.28 12.55
C ARG A 18 -15.38 0.83 13.41
N ILE A 19 -14.55 1.48 14.25
CA ILE A 19 -14.99 2.61 15.07
C ILE A 19 -15.44 3.77 14.17
N ALA A 20 -14.60 4.14 13.19
CA ALA A 20 -14.91 5.23 12.26
C ALA A 20 -16.19 4.95 11.43
N LEU A 21 -16.41 3.71 10.99
CA LEU A 21 -17.64 3.30 10.31
C LEU A 21 -18.86 3.45 11.21
N ARG A 22 -18.74 3.13 12.51
CA ARG A 22 -19.84 3.23 13.46
C ARG A 22 -20.20 4.68 13.76
N GLU A 23 -19.21 5.55 13.89
CA GLU A 23 -19.41 6.95 14.29
C GLU A 23 -19.73 7.88 13.11
N HIS A 24 -19.11 7.66 11.96
CA HIS A 24 -19.18 8.56 10.81
C HIS A 24 -19.72 7.90 9.53
N GLY A 25 -19.97 6.59 9.56
CA GLY A 25 -20.40 5.84 8.39
C GLY A 25 -19.27 5.62 7.37
N PRO A 26 -19.58 4.92 6.26
CA PRO A 26 -18.61 4.62 5.20
C PRO A 26 -18.14 5.86 4.42
N GLN A 27 -18.94 6.93 4.41
CA GLN A 27 -18.60 8.18 3.72
C GLN A 27 -17.84 9.17 4.62
N GLY A 28 -17.69 8.84 5.90
CA GLY A 28 -16.92 9.64 6.84
C GLY A 28 -15.46 9.78 6.41
N ARG A 29 -14.92 11.01 6.48
CA ARG A 29 -13.52 11.29 6.14
C ARG A 29 -12.54 10.40 6.91
N SER A 30 -12.82 10.14 8.18
CA SER A 30 -12.04 9.25 9.04
C SER A 30 -12.02 7.82 8.50
N SER A 31 -13.19 7.30 8.12
CA SER A 31 -13.34 5.94 7.56
C SER A 31 -12.55 5.79 6.26
N GLN A 32 -12.64 6.76 5.35
CA GLN A 32 -11.90 6.73 4.08
C GLN A 32 -10.38 6.81 4.27
N LEU A 33 -9.91 7.59 5.25
CA LEU A 33 -8.48 7.70 5.55
C LEU A 33 -7.93 6.38 6.09
N ILE A 34 -8.66 5.74 7.01
CA ILE A 34 -8.24 4.46 7.59
C ILE A 34 -8.33 3.34 6.56
N GLU A 35 -9.35 3.33 5.70
CA GLU A 35 -9.47 2.39 4.57
C GLU A 35 -8.25 2.48 3.63
N ARG A 36 -7.79 3.70 3.31
CA ARG A 36 -6.57 3.90 2.51
C ARG A 36 -5.33 3.36 3.22
N SER A 37 -5.17 3.63 4.50
CA SER A 37 -4.05 3.10 5.29
C SER A 37 -4.08 1.57 5.36
N LEU A 38 -5.26 0.96 5.55
CA LEU A 38 -5.45 -0.48 5.49
C LEU A 38 -5.06 -1.06 4.13
N ALA A 39 -5.44 -0.39 3.04
CA ALA A 39 -5.08 -0.81 1.70
C ALA A 39 -3.56 -0.73 1.46
N GLN A 40 -2.88 0.27 2.04
CA GLN A 40 -1.42 0.40 1.96
C GLN A 40 -0.71 -0.70 2.76
N GLU A 41 -1.13 -0.95 4.00
CA GLU A 41 -0.52 -1.99 4.85
C GLU A 41 -0.77 -3.40 4.28
N ARG A 42 -1.97 -3.67 3.75
CA ARG A 42 -2.30 -4.94 3.08
C ARG A 42 -1.51 -5.17 1.79
N GLN A 43 -1.15 -4.10 1.08
CA GLN A 43 -0.34 -4.19 -0.14
C GLN A 43 1.16 -4.34 0.15
N GLY A 44 1.60 -4.15 1.39
CA GLY A 44 2.98 -4.32 1.81
C GLY A 44 3.93 -3.38 1.08
N ALA A 45 4.23 -2.24 1.71
CA ALA A 45 5.30 -1.33 1.29
C ALA A 45 5.02 -0.52 -0.01
N PRO A 46 5.71 0.62 -0.22
CA PRO A 46 5.51 1.44 -1.40
C PRO A 46 5.75 0.60 -2.65
N ARG A 47 4.78 0.66 -3.57
CA ARG A 47 5.02 0.42 -4.99
C ARG A 47 6.11 1.39 -5.41
N THR A 48 7.37 0.99 -5.29
CA THR A 48 8.44 1.52 -6.12
C THR A 48 7.88 1.44 -7.53
N GLN A 49 7.75 2.62 -8.12
CA GLN A 49 7.28 2.79 -9.47
C GLN A 49 8.15 1.88 -10.33
N GLN A 50 7.61 0.76 -10.80
CA GLN A 50 8.19 0.07 -11.94
C GLN A 50 8.26 1.12 -13.05
N PRO A 51 9.45 1.54 -13.51
CA PRO A 51 9.53 2.15 -14.81
C PRO A 51 9.07 1.06 -15.77
N ARG A 52 8.04 1.40 -16.54
CA ARG A 52 7.50 0.57 -17.62
C ARG A 52 8.63 -0.13 -18.39
N PRO A 53 8.44 -1.36 -18.89
CA PRO A 53 9.35 -1.90 -19.87
C PRO A 53 9.39 -0.91 -21.05
N GLN A 54 10.54 -0.30 -21.33
CA GLN A 54 10.79 0.40 -22.58
C GLN A 54 10.89 -0.65 -23.69
N ALA A 55 9.76 -1.28 -24.02
CA ALA A 55 9.57 -1.97 -25.27
C ALA A 55 9.19 -0.92 -26.32
N ALA A 56 10.14 -0.08 -26.71
CA ALA A 56 10.05 0.69 -27.94
C ALA A 56 11.44 1.11 -28.42
N ARG A 57 11.98 0.26 -29.29
CA ARG A 57 12.75 0.64 -30.48
C ARG A 57 14.01 1.46 -30.25
N GLU A 58 15.14 0.79 -30.35
CA GLU A 58 16.18 1.21 -31.30
C GLU A 58 16.87 -0.04 -31.84
N ARG A 59 16.70 -0.26 -33.15
CA ARG A 59 17.40 -1.29 -33.90
C ARG A 59 18.81 -0.77 -34.13
N THR A 60 19.80 -1.42 -33.53
CA THR A 60 21.16 -1.35 -34.06
C THR A 60 21.88 -2.68 -33.81
N PRO A 61 21.93 -3.58 -34.80
CA PRO A 61 22.96 -4.61 -34.80
C PRO A 61 24.22 -4.01 -35.42
N GLU A 62 25.00 -3.27 -34.65
CA GLU A 62 26.36 -2.92 -35.07
C GLU A 62 27.33 -3.89 -34.40
N ARG A 63 27.64 -4.95 -35.15
CA ARG A 63 28.79 -5.82 -34.92
C ARG A 63 29.16 -6.46 -36.26
N PRO A 64 30.41 -6.88 -36.45
CA PRO A 64 31.61 -6.07 -36.62
C PRO A 64 32.26 -6.37 -38.00
N ARG A 65 33.15 -5.49 -38.51
CA ARG A 65 34.17 -5.87 -39.49
C ARG A 65 35.46 -5.11 -39.25
#